data_AF-A0A0B7ALT1-F1
#
_entry.id   AF-A0A0B7ALT1-F1
#
_cell.length_a   1.000
_cell.length_b   1.000
_cell.length_c   1.000
_cell.angle_alpha   90.00
_cell.angle_beta   90.00
_cell.angle_gamma   90.00
#
_symmetry.space_group_name_H-M   'P 1'
#
loop_
_entity.id
_entity.type
_entity.pdbx_description
1 polymer ?
#
loop_
_entity_poly.entity_id
_entity_poly.type
_entity_poly.pdbx_seq_one_letter_code
_entity_poly.pdbx_strand_id
1 'polypeptide(L)'
;KRQVTSSNLLTSFSAMPQFEGVIQDVQVNKLVLSLDVNNSDNFTPPSSLNVTPGEVSTRDVCQSSLCVNGGTCSNVFYNDFNCTCPRGFTGKNCSMIDHCAFGTCPAESSCQNLQEGYECISTASFSTDNSIITYSITGALPEPVLTFDFRTRGLYGLIFLLRKGDYFLK
;
A
#
# COMPACT_ATOMS: atom_id res chain seq x y z
N LYS A 1 24.19 -12.35 17.82
CA LYS A 1 24.23 -13.59 16.99
C LYS A 1 22.82 -14.10 16.80
N ARG A 2 22.22 -13.92 15.62
CA ARG A 2 20.94 -14.57 15.27
C ARG A 2 21.26 -15.64 14.23
N GLN A 3 20.94 -16.89 14.56
CA GLN A 3 21.08 -18.04 13.66
C GLN A 3 19.79 -18.09 12.82
N VAL A 4 19.90 -18.02 11.50
CA VAL A 4 18.75 -18.30 10.62
C VAL A 4 18.80 -19.79 10.32
N THR A 5 17.99 -20.57 11.03
CA THR A 5 17.75 -21.98 10.72
C THR A 5 16.65 -22.08 9.68
N SER A 6 16.98 -22.58 8.49
CA SER A 6 16.01 -23.04 7.49
C SER A 6 15.36 -24.32 8.00
N SER A 7 14.30 -24.20 8.80
CA SER A 7 13.34 -25.29 9.00
C SER A 7 12.24 -25.15 7.96
N ASN A 8 12.19 -26.10 7.02
CA ASN A 8 11.05 -26.30 6.13
C ASN A 8 9.75 -26.37 6.95
N LEU A 9 8.91 -25.35 6.86
CA LEU A 9 7.48 -25.46 7.13
C LEU A 9 6.72 -24.52 6.19
N LEU A 10 5.86 -25.14 5.38
CA LEU A 10 5.00 -24.52 4.37
C LEU A 10 4.05 -23.49 4.99
N THR A 11 3.90 -22.32 4.37
CA THR A 11 2.63 -21.58 4.16
C THR A 11 2.93 -20.29 3.39
N SER A 12 2.15 -20.05 2.32
CA SER A 12 2.05 -18.82 1.51
C SER A 12 3.17 -17.76 1.68
N PHE A 13 4.10 -17.72 0.73
CA PHE A 13 4.97 -16.55 0.54
C PHE A 13 4.11 -15.35 0.05
N SER A 14 3.39 -14.70 0.95
CA SER A 14 3.28 -13.25 0.84
C SER A 14 4.72 -12.74 0.98
N ALA A 15 5.26 -12.20 -0.11
CA ALA A 15 6.65 -11.79 -0.25
C ALA A 15 7.24 -11.30 1.08
N MET A 16 8.10 -12.12 1.71
CA MET A 16 8.88 -11.62 2.82
C MET A 16 9.64 -10.40 2.32
N PRO A 17 9.68 -9.30 3.09
CA PRO A 17 10.40 -8.11 2.67
C PRO A 17 11.84 -8.53 2.36
N GLN A 18 12.30 -8.16 1.16
CA GLN A 18 13.68 -8.41 0.76
C GLN A 18 14.60 -7.70 1.74
N PHE A 19 15.73 -8.35 2.07
CA PHE A 19 16.70 -7.74 2.95
C PHE A 19 17.33 -6.54 2.24
N GLU A 20 17.13 -5.35 2.80
CA GLU A 20 17.82 -4.13 2.40
C GLU A 20 18.82 -3.76 3.49
N GLY A 21 20.11 -3.91 3.17
CA GLY A 21 21.16 -3.51 4.08
C GLY A 21 22.56 -4.01 3.80
N VAL A 22 23.46 -3.78 4.75
CA VAL A 22 24.86 -4.18 4.70
C VAL A 22 25.02 -5.53 5.36
N ILE A 23 25.72 -6.41 4.66
CA ILE A 23 26.13 -7.72 5.14
C ILE A 23 27.66 -7.73 5.18
N GLN A 24 28.23 -8.16 6.30
CA GLN A 24 29.67 -8.29 6.50
C GLN A 24 29.99 -9.69 7.02
N ASP A 25 31.22 -10.16 6.76
CA ASP A 25 31.77 -11.43 7.25
C ASP A 25 30.90 -12.65 6.91
N VAL A 26 30.39 -12.70 5.68
CA VAL A 26 29.51 -13.78 5.23
C VAL A 26 30.26 -15.10 5.22
N GLN A 27 29.72 -16.09 5.94
CA GLN A 27 30.26 -17.44 5.97
C GLN A 27 29.19 -18.47 5.61
N VAL A 28 29.46 -19.29 4.59
CA VAL A 28 28.59 -20.39 4.17
C VAL A 28 29.36 -21.70 4.27
N ASN A 29 28.88 -22.65 5.08
CA ASN A 29 29.55 -23.96 5.26
C ASN A 29 31.05 -23.86 5.62
N LYS A 30 31.39 -22.89 6.47
CA LYS A 30 32.77 -22.54 6.88
C LYS A 30 33.62 -21.83 5.82
N LEU A 31 33.14 -21.70 4.58
CA LEU A 31 33.75 -20.86 3.56
C LEU A 31 33.42 -19.39 3.86
N VAL A 32 34.45 -18.59 4.09
CA VAL A 32 34.33 -17.13 4.19
C VAL A 32 34.22 -16.60 2.77
N LEU A 33 33.11 -15.94 2.46
CA LEU A 33 32.91 -15.27 1.18
C LEU A 33 33.51 -13.86 1.29
N SER A 34 34.57 -13.59 0.54
CA SER A 34 35.02 -12.22 0.34
C SER A 34 34.02 -11.52 -0.58
N LEU A 35 33.43 -10.43 -0.09
CA LEU A 35 32.53 -9.57 -0.87
C LEU A 35 33.31 -8.45 -1.58
N ASP A 36 34.64 -8.54 -1.59
CA ASP A 36 35.53 -7.57 -2.22
C ASP A 36 35.61 -7.82 -3.72
N VAL A 37 35.16 -6.85 -4.52
CA VAL A 37 35.10 -6.91 -5.99
C VAL A 37 36.48 -7.13 -6.64
N ASN A 38 37.57 -6.93 -5.89
CA ASN A 38 38.94 -6.98 -6.39
C ASN A 38 39.70 -8.27 -6.07
N ASN A 39 39.10 -9.23 -5.35
CA ASN A 39 39.69 -10.55 -5.15
C ASN A 39 38.93 -11.59 -5.99
N SER A 40 39.68 -12.35 -6.78
CA SER A 40 39.24 -13.34 -7.75
C SER A 40 38.61 -14.61 -7.15
N ASP A 41 37.98 -14.52 -5.98
CA ASP A 41 37.34 -15.65 -5.30
C ASP A 41 35.82 -15.63 -5.53
N ASN A 42 35.43 -16.04 -6.73
CA ASN A 42 34.18 -16.73 -7.11
C ASN A 42 32.79 -16.20 -6.72
N PHE A 43 32.62 -14.99 -6.18
CA PHE A 43 31.29 -14.38 -6.05
C PHE A 43 31.28 -12.92 -6.48
N THR A 44 30.99 -12.69 -7.76
CA THR A 44 30.57 -11.38 -8.25
C THR A 44 29.05 -11.28 -8.07
N PRO A 45 28.54 -10.42 -7.17
CA PRO A 45 27.10 -10.17 -7.10
C PRO A 45 26.64 -9.63 -8.47
N PRO A 46 25.51 -10.10 -9.01
CA PRO A 46 25.01 -9.60 -10.27
C PRO A 46 24.76 -8.10 -10.15
N SER A 47 25.23 -7.34 -11.14
CA SER A 47 25.08 -5.88 -11.22
C SER A 47 23.62 -5.39 -11.26
N SER A 48 22.66 -6.32 -11.40
CA SER A 48 21.22 -6.06 -11.40
C SER A 48 20.58 -5.87 -10.01
N LEU A 49 21.34 -6.02 -8.90
CA LEU A 49 20.78 -6.00 -7.55
C LEU A 49 21.05 -4.72 -6.72
N ASN A 50 21.45 -3.59 -7.35
CA ASN A 50 21.76 -2.33 -6.65
C ASN A 50 22.73 -2.51 -5.45
N VAL A 51 23.68 -3.44 -5.56
CA VAL A 51 24.69 -3.69 -4.52
C VAL A 51 25.92 -2.83 -4.81
N THR A 52 26.26 -1.93 -3.90
CA THR A 52 27.46 -1.10 -3.99
C THR A 52 28.50 -1.54 -2.96
N PRO A 53 29.79 -1.68 -3.32
CA PRO A 53 30.86 -1.85 -2.34
C PRO A 53 30.95 -0.62 -1.44
N GLY A 54 31.00 -0.80 -0.11
CA GLY A 54 31.24 0.33 0.79
C GLY A 54 30.70 0.19 2.20
N GLU A 55 30.89 1.26 2.96
CA GLU A 55 30.47 1.44 4.35
C GLU A 55 28.97 1.82 4.44
N VAL A 56 28.35 1.53 5.58
CA VAL A 56 26.96 1.94 5.89
C VAL A 56 26.82 3.44 5.66
N SER A 57 26.04 3.84 4.66
CA SER A 57 25.78 5.26 4.43
C SER A 57 25.04 5.85 5.62
N THR A 58 25.72 6.73 6.36
CA THR A 58 25.18 7.53 7.47
C THR A 58 24.58 8.85 7.00
N ARG A 59 24.41 9.01 5.68
CA ARG A 59 23.92 10.26 5.09
C ARG A 59 22.50 10.53 5.57
N ASP A 60 22.30 11.72 6.15
CA ASP A 60 20.99 12.26 6.44
C ASP A 60 20.27 12.60 5.12
N VAL A 61 19.38 11.71 4.72
CA VAL A 61 18.60 11.79 3.47
C VAL A 61 17.54 12.88 3.59
N CYS A 62 17.11 13.24 4.80
CA CYS A 62 16.11 14.26 5.04
C CYS A 62 16.60 15.69 4.79
N GLN A 63 17.91 15.92 4.68
CA GLN A 63 18.47 17.25 4.36
C GLN A 63 18.05 17.78 2.98
N SER A 64 17.68 16.91 2.05
CA SER A 64 17.29 17.30 0.68
C SER A 64 15.81 17.67 0.52
N SER A 65 15.06 17.87 1.60
CA SER A 65 13.64 18.25 1.59
C SER A 65 12.76 17.34 0.71
N LEU A 66 12.85 16.02 0.97
CA LEU A 66 12.17 15.01 0.15
C LEU A 66 10.66 14.95 0.36
N CYS A 67 10.18 15.21 1.57
CA CYS A 67 8.75 15.24 1.85
C CYS A 67 8.15 16.59 1.42
N VAL A 68 7.13 16.54 0.56
CA VAL A 68 6.41 17.73 0.09
C VAL A 68 5.13 17.94 0.91
N ASN A 69 4.41 19.03 0.62
CA ASN A 69 3.10 19.34 1.22
C ASN A 69 3.08 19.38 2.76
N GLY A 70 4.19 19.78 3.38
CA GLY A 70 4.32 19.84 4.84
C GLY A 70 4.54 18.48 5.52
N GLY A 71 4.91 17.44 4.77
CA GLY A 71 5.33 16.15 5.31
C GLY A 71 6.56 16.27 6.22
N THR A 72 6.58 15.46 7.29
CA THR A 72 7.74 15.38 8.19
C THR A 72 8.62 14.21 7.79
N CYS A 73 9.89 14.49 7.47
CA CYS A 73 10.87 13.47 7.09
C CYS A 73 11.52 12.83 8.32
N SER A 74 11.62 11.51 8.32
CA SER A 74 12.45 10.76 9.25
C SER A 74 13.45 9.89 8.47
N ASN A 75 14.71 9.93 8.88
CA ASN A 75 15.72 9.05 8.32
C ASN A 75 15.43 7.61 8.70
N VAL A 76 15.54 6.72 7.72
CA VAL A 76 15.46 5.28 7.91
C VAL A 76 16.83 4.69 7.56
N PHE A 77 17.02 3.41 7.82
CA PHE A 77 18.25 2.70 7.49
C PHE A 77 18.53 2.76 5.97
N TYR A 78 19.81 2.83 5.58
CA TYR A 78 20.31 2.66 4.20
C TYR A 78 19.88 3.69 3.15
N ASN A 79 20.19 4.98 3.35
CA ASN A 79 19.84 6.04 2.39
C ASN A 79 18.32 6.12 2.07
N ASP A 80 17.49 5.52 2.91
CA ASP A 80 16.05 5.60 2.77
C ASP A 80 15.47 6.59 3.79
N PHE A 81 14.24 7.02 3.49
CA PHE A 81 13.50 7.98 4.28
C PHE A 81 12.05 7.56 4.35
N ASN A 82 11.40 7.96 5.44
CA ASN A 82 9.96 7.86 5.57
C ASN A 82 9.37 9.24 5.76
N CYS A 83 8.29 9.53 5.03
CA CYS A 83 7.54 10.76 5.21
C CYS A 83 6.26 10.48 6.00
N THR A 84 6.12 11.18 7.12
CA THR A 84 4.83 11.26 7.81
C THR A 84 4.00 12.34 7.13
N CYS A 85 3.00 11.92 6.36
CA CYS A 85 2.18 12.84 5.59
C CYS A 85 1.07 13.49 6.45
N PRO A 86 0.83 14.80 6.30
CA PRO A 86 -0.33 15.43 6.91
C PRO A 86 -1.61 14.93 6.25
N ARG A 87 -2.74 15.11 6.96
CA ARG A 87 -4.07 14.70 6.47
C ARG A 87 -4.35 15.32 5.11
N GLY A 88 -4.79 14.49 4.15
CA GLY A 88 -5.06 14.91 2.78
C GLY A 88 -3.95 14.59 1.78
N PHE A 89 -2.81 14.06 2.24
CA PHE A 89 -1.70 13.67 1.39
C PHE A 89 -1.23 12.25 1.67
N THR A 90 -0.68 11.60 0.65
CA THR A 90 -0.19 10.22 0.70
C THR A 90 0.98 10.01 -0.27
N GLY A 91 1.51 8.78 -0.31
CA GLY A 91 2.68 8.39 -1.09
C GLY A 91 4.00 8.58 -0.34
N LYS A 92 5.09 8.02 -0.86
CA LYS A 92 6.42 7.97 -0.21
C LYS A 92 6.94 9.36 0.21
N ASN A 93 6.61 10.38 -0.56
CA ASN A 93 7.04 11.77 -0.34
C ASN A 93 5.88 12.74 -0.07
N CYS A 94 4.66 12.25 0.18
CA CYS A 94 3.47 13.07 0.36
C CYS A 94 3.05 13.92 -0.87
N SER A 95 3.48 13.55 -2.08
CA SER A 95 3.10 14.29 -3.30
C SER A 95 1.71 13.95 -3.83
N MET A 96 1.14 12.82 -3.41
CA MET A 96 -0.18 12.38 -3.87
C MET A 96 -1.27 12.91 -2.94
N ILE A 97 -2.44 13.19 -3.48
CA ILE A 97 -3.61 13.57 -2.69
C ILE A 97 -4.25 12.30 -2.12
N ASP A 98 -4.60 12.34 -0.84
CA ASP A 98 -5.44 11.33 -0.22
C ASP A 98 -6.91 11.80 -0.32
N HIS A 99 -7.61 11.33 -1.34
CA HIS A 99 -9.03 11.64 -1.53
C HIS A 99 -9.90 10.99 -0.45
N CYS A 100 -9.46 9.88 0.14
CA CYS A 100 -10.16 9.22 1.25
C CYS A 100 -10.07 10.01 2.58
N ALA A 101 -9.06 10.86 2.74
CA ALA A 101 -8.98 11.75 3.91
C ALA A 101 -10.10 12.80 3.96
N PHE A 102 -10.73 13.09 2.83
CA PHE A 102 -11.83 14.06 2.70
C PHE A 102 -13.18 13.41 2.37
N GLY A 103 -13.18 12.21 1.78
CA GLY A 103 -14.38 11.50 1.39
C GLY A 103 -15.16 10.96 2.59
N THR A 104 -16.45 11.27 2.66
CA THR A 104 -17.41 10.59 3.54
C THR A 104 -17.93 9.34 2.84
N CYS A 105 -17.13 8.28 2.81
CA CYS A 105 -17.67 6.98 2.44
C CYS A 105 -18.75 6.57 3.45
N PRO A 106 -19.85 5.95 3.01
CA PRO A 106 -20.89 5.51 3.92
C PRO A 106 -20.40 4.51 4.97
N ALA A 107 -21.16 4.35 6.06
CA ALA A 107 -20.87 3.32 7.07
C ALA A 107 -20.81 1.92 6.42
N GLU A 108 -19.93 1.05 6.92
CA GLU A 108 -19.68 -0.31 6.40
C GLU A 108 -19.13 -0.34 4.96
N SER A 109 -18.56 0.76 4.46
CA SER A 109 -17.81 0.80 3.19
C SER A 109 -16.34 1.16 3.42
N SER A 110 -15.48 0.55 2.61
CA SER A 110 -14.05 0.85 2.58
C SER A 110 -13.76 1.87 1.50
N CYS A 111 -13.08 2.96 1.85
CA CYS A 111 -12.59 3.93 0.87
C CYS A 111 -11.34 3.40 0.18
N GLN A 112 -11.30 3.51 -1.14
CA GLN A 112 -10.11 3.22 -1.94
C GLN A 112 -9.72 4.50 -2.70
N ASN A 113 -8.49 4.95 -2.45
CA ASN A 113 -7.92 6.12 -3.11
C ASN A 113 -7.54 5.77 -4.55
N LEU A 114 -7.91 6.62 -5.49
CA LEU A 114 -7.59 6.48 -6.91
C LEU A 114 -6.63 7.60 -7.33
N GLN A 115 -6.10 7.52 -8.55
CA GLN A 115 -5.27 8.60 -9.11
C GLN A 115 -6.08 9.90 -9.28
N GLU A 116 -7.38 9.76 -9.58
CA GLU A 116 -8.32 10.86 -9.72
C GLU A 116 -9.56 10.54 -8.87
N GLY A 117 -9.55 10.96 -7.60
CA GLY A 117 -10.69 10.78 -6.70
C GLY A 117 -10.63 9.51 -5.84
N TYR A 118 -11.79 9.02 -5.44
CA TYR A 118 -11.92 7.85 -4.57
C TYR A 118 -13.17 7.05 -4.93
N GLU A 119 -13.14 5.75 -4.60
CA GLU A 119 -14.31 4.88 -4.65
C GLU A 119 -14.63 4.34 -3.25
N CYS A 120 -15.91 4.10 -2.98
CA CYS A 120 -16.36 3.45 -1.75
C CYS A 120 -16.87 2.05 -2.08
N ILE A 121 -16.22 1.03 -1.52
CA ILE A 121 -16.51 -0.37 -1.81
C ILE A 121 -17.20 -0.98 -0.59
N SER A 122 -18.34 -1.64 -0.80
CA SER A 122 -19.03 -2.37 0.25
C SER A 122 -19.61 -3.67 -0.30
N THR A 123 -19.64 -4.70 0.54
CA THR A 123 -20.28 -5.97 0.22
C THR A 123 -21.58 -6.11 1.00
N ALA A 124 -22.59 -6.68 0.37
CA ALA A 124 -23.91 -6.82 0.94
C ALA A 124 -24.46 -8.22 0.68
N SER A 125 -25.10 -8.82 1.68
CA SER A 125 -25.81 -10.09 1.57
C SER A 125 -27.23 -9.94 2.05
N PHE A 126 -28.17 -10.17 1.15
CA PHE A 126 -29.61 -10.05 1.40
C PHE A 126 -30.22 -11.45 1.48
N SER A 127 -30.59 -11.88 2.69
CA SER A 127 -31.13 -13.23 2.94
C SER A 127 -32.64 -13.23 3.21
N THR A 128 -33.17 -12.09 3.65
CA THR A 128 -34.59 -11.89 3.98
C THR A 128 -35.20 -10.81 3.09
N ASP A 129 -36.51 -10.92 2.85
CA ASP A 129 -37.27 -10.12 1.86
C ASP A 129 -37.30 -8.59 2.11
N ASN A 130 -36.69 -8.10 3.19
CA ASN A 130 -36.74 -6.69 3.60
C ASN A 130 -35.37 -6.11 4.02
N SER A 131 -34.27 -6.71 3.59
CA SER A 131 -32.94 -6.15 3.86
C SER A 131 -32.61 -5.07 2.81
N ILE A 132 -32.53 -3.80 3.24
CA ILE A 132 -32.19 -2.65 2.40
C ILE A 132 -30.97 -1.97 3.02
N ILE A 133 -29.93 -1.74 2.21
CA ILE A 133 -28.82 -0.87 2.60
C ILE A 133 -29.05 0.49 1.97
N THR A 134 -29.00 1.54 2.79
CA THR A 134 -29.20 2.91 2.34
C THR A 134 -27.89 3.67 2.46
N TYR A 135 -27.46 4.25 1.35
CA TYR A 135 -26.29 5.12 1.30
C TYR A 135 -26.72 6.56 1.05
N SER A 136 -26.28 7.48 1.91
CA SER A 136 -26.56 8.91 1.78
C SER A 136 -25.25 9.67 1.57
N ILE A 137 -25.17 10.42 0.49
CA ILE A 137 -24.00 11.27 0.19
C ILE A 137 -24.43 12.73 0.34
N THR A 138 -23.70 13.47 1.17
CA THR A 138 -23.89 14.91 1.36
C THR A 138 -22.81 15.67 0.59
N GLY A 139 -23.18 16.40 -0.46
CA GLY A 139 -22.25 17.20 -1.26
C GLY A 139 -22.57 17.17 -2.75
N ALA A 140 -21.83 17.96 -3.53
CA ALA A 140 -21.88 17.93 -4.99
C ALA A 140 -20.86 16.91 -5.50
N LEU A 141 -21.32 15.76 -6.00
CA LEU A 141 -20.50 14.89 -6.83
C LEU A 141 -20.61 15.39 -8.27
N PRO A 142 -19.50 15.79 -8.92
CA PRO A 142 -19.58 16.35 -10.27
C PRO A 142 -20.22 15.36 -11.25
N GLU A 143 -19.94 14.05 -11.12
CA GLU A 143 -20.63 12.99 -11.86
C GLU A 143 -20.55 11.66 -11.07
N PRO A 144 -21.58 11.29 -10.27
CA PRO A 144 -21.56 10.02 -9.54
C PRO A 144 -21.73 8.83 -10.49
N VAL A 145 -20.74 7.95 -10.55
CA VAL A 145 -20.87 6.64 -11.21
C VAL A 145 -21.19 5.59 -10.14
N LEU A 146 -22.22 4.79 -10.39
CA LEU A 146 -22.59 3.65 -9.54
C LEU A 146 -22.43 2.36 -10.34
N THR A 147 -21.57 1.47 -9.84
CA THR A 147 -21.33 0.15 -10.42
C THR A 147 -21.71 -0.92 -9.40
N PHE A 148 -22.37 -1.98 -9.84
CA PHE A 148 -22.74 -3.10 -8.97
C PHE A 148 -22.59 -4.42 -9.71
N ASP A 149 -22.02 -5.40 -9.02
CA ASP A 149 -22.06 -6.80 -9.39
C ASP A 149 -23.00 -7.52 -8.43
N PHE A 150 -23.96 -8.28 -8.98
CA PHE A 150 -24.92 -9.00 -8.15
C PHE A 150 -25.13 -10.43 -8.62
N ARG A 151 -25.50 -11.28 -7.65
CA ARG A 151 -25.90 -12.66 -7.89
C ARG A 151 -27.17 -12.94 -7.10
N THR A 152 -28.21 -13.42 -7.76
CA THR A 152 -29.49 -13.76 -7.13
C THR A 152 -29.98 -15.14 -7.55
N ARG A 153 -30.80 -15.76 -6.69
CA ARG A 153 -31.62 -16.94 -7.02
C ARG A 153 -33.08 -16.58 -7.27
N GLY A 154 -33.50 -15.35 -6.96
CA GLY A 154 -34.87 -14.87 -7.14
C GLY A 154 -35.17 -14.52 -8.59
N LEU A 155 -36.42 -14.70 -9.00
CA LEU A 155 -36.90 -14.34 -10.34
C LEU A 155 -37.15 -12.84 -10.50
N TYR A 156 -37.47 -12.15 -9.40
CA TYR A 156 -37.76 -10.72 -9.38
C TYR A 156 -37.14 -10.11 -8.11
N GLY A 157 -36.71 -8.85 -8.22
CA GLY A 157 -36.17 -8.10 -7.08
C GLY A 157 -35.78 -6.68 -7.48
N LEU A 158 -35.88 -5.75 -6.53
CA LEU A 158 -35.36 -4.39 -6.68
C LEU A 158 -33.86 -4.40 -6.36
N ILE A 159 -33.02 -4.03 -7.33
CA ILE A 159 -31.55 -4.06 -7.16
C ILE A 159 -31.04 -2.78 -6.49
N PHE A 160 -31.50 -1.63 -6.95
CA PHE A 160 -31.14 -0.34 -6.36
C PHE A 160 -32.26 0.67 -6.58
N LEU A 161 -32.25 1.72 -5.75
CA LEU A 161 -33.16 2.85 -5.84
C LEU A 161 -32.36 4.13 -5.58
N LEU A 162 -32.39 5.07 -6.52
CA LEU A 162 -31.75 6.37 -6.37
C LEU A 162 -32.78 7.44 -6.01
N ARG A 163 -32.48 8.23 -4.97
CA ARG A 163 -33.34 9.32 -4.51
C ARG A 163 -32.52 10.62 -4.43
N LYS A 164 -33.08 11.71 -4.94
CA LYS A 164 -32.55 13.07 -4.81
C LYS A 164 -33.59 13.95 -4.11
N GLY A 165 -33.35 14.29 -2.84
CA GLY A 165 -34.36 14.99 -2.02
C GLY A 165 -35.60 14.11 -1.84
N ASP A 166 -36.79 14.60 -2.21
CA ASP A 166 -38.04 13.83 -2.15
C ASP A 166 -38.42 13.11 -3.45
N TYR A 167 -37.57 13.20 -4.47
CA TYR A 167 -37.84 12.65 -5.79
C TYR A 167 -37.04 11.37 -6.01
N PHE A 168 -37.68 10.36 -6.59
CA PHE A 168 -37.02 9.18 -7.13
C PHE A 168 -36.48 9.49 -8.52
N LEU A 169 -35.22 9.15 -8.75
CA LEU A 169 -34.64 9.19 -10.09
C LEU A 169 -35.05 7.91 -10.82
N LYS A 170 -35.61 8.05 -12.02
CA LYS A 170 -35.97 6.93 -12.90
C LYS A 170 -34.79 6.48 -13.73
#